data_AF-A0A372GU35-F1
#
_entry.id   AF-A0A372GU35-F1
#
_cell.length_a   1.000
_cell.length_b   1.000
_cell.length_c   1.000
_cell.angle_alpha   90.00
_cell.angle_beta   90.00
_cell.angle_gamma   90.00
#
_symmetry.space_group_name_H-M   'P 1'
#
loop_
_entity.id
_entity.type
_entity.pdbx_description
1 polymer ?
#
loop_
_entity_poly.entity_id
_entity_poly.type
_entity_poly.pdbx_seq_one_letter_code
_entity_poly.pdbx_strand_id
1 'polypeptide(L)'
;MILKKQVYKVDKKVNPLIGILLFLISILLFIFTLPIGFLYGIFHGLLKKGIVGLGEYLLKIAISIDQLGNVGMQHLLNVLWIKKGGYKFGNRDETISSALGRNNQLGTLTKFGGAIDKLLDFLDKNHSLNSIDYYIEPSDEILDQLVWIHIVDQKLLAYRPKGKTGFMLPGAKKEPKVSDAMTLSEKIKEGWNIALDISSFIYIGIFEARGDSAAPGILVRKTAYSSQYKGEISIDPELGEIVWLKYRDRKNIPEADKLILDFLKDSDLLS
;
A
#
# COMPACT_ATOMS: atom_id res chain seq x y z
N MET A 1 21.37 7.89 -4.87
CA MET A 1 19.95 8.09 -5.23
C MET A 1 19.46 6.83 -5.93
N ILE A 2 18.59 6.03 -5.31
CA ILE A 2 18.01 4.84 -5.95
C ILE A 2 16.71 5.27 -6.62
N LEU A 3 16.68 5.24 -7.96
CA LEU A 3 15.49 5.53 -8.76
C LEU A 3 14.48 4.37 -8.60
N LYS A 4 13.43 4.55 -7.78
CA LYS A 4 12.34 3.58 -7.68
C LYS A 4 11.35 3.81 -8.82
N LYS A 5 11.25 2.85 -9.75
CA LYS A 5 10.06 2.75 -10.62
C LYS A 5 8.94 2.21 -9.72
N GLN A 6 7.90 3.01 -9.49
CA GLN A 6 6.78 2.66 -8.61
C GLN A 6 5.64 1.95 -9.35
N VAL A 7 5.70 1.89 -10.67
CA VAL A 7 4.88 0.97 -11.45
C VAL A 7 5.80 0.43 -12.53
N TYR A 8 6.05 -0.87 -12.58
CA TYR A 8 6.64 -1.52 -13.74
C TYR A 8 5.61 -1.51 -14.87
N LYS A 9 5.32 -0.32 -15.39
CA LYS A 9 4.87 -0.18 -16.75
C LYS A 9 6.09 -0.56 -17.59
N VAL A 10 5.88 -1.47 -18.53
CA VAL A 10 6.94 -1.93 -19.41
C VAL A 10 7.49 -0.70 -20.15
N ASP A 11 8.56 -0.11 -19.63
CA ASP A 11 9.13 1.18 -20.06
C ASP A 11 9.76 1.09 -21.46
N LYS A 12 9.74 -0.10 -22.08
CA LYS A 12 10.18 -0.34 -23.44
C LYS A 12 9.02 -0.93 -24.22
N LYS A 13 8.92 -0.61 -25.52
CA LYS A 13 8.27 -1.48 -26.50
C LYS A 13 9.00 -2.83 -26.49
N VAL A 14 8.71 -3.68 -25.51
CA VAL A 14 9.20 -5.06 -25.49
C VAL A 14 8.54 -5.71 -26.68
N ASN A 15 9.35 -6.23 -27.61
CA ASN A 15 8.83 -7.01 -28.72
C ASN A 15 7.98 -8.14 -28.10
N PRO A 16 6.69 -8.28 -28.45
CA PRO A 16 5.79 -9.26 -27.83
C PRO A 16 6.36 -10.68 -27.87
N LEU A 17 7.18 -11.00 -28.87
CA LEU A 17 7.87 -12.27 -29.01
C LEU A 17 8.89 -12.53 -27.89
N ILE A 18 9.55 -11.48 -27.38
CA ILE A 18 10.52 -11.60 -26.28
C ILE A 18 9.79 -12.00 -24.99
N GLY A 19 8.61 -11.44 -24.73
CA GLY A 19 7.80 -11.81 -23.56
C GLY A 19 7.39 -13.28 -23.59
N ILE A 20 6.91 -13.75 -24.74
CA ILE A 20 6.54 -15.16 -24.95
C ILE A 20 7.77 -16.06 -24.80
N LEU A 21 8.90 -15.69 -25.40
CA LEU A 21 10.14 -16.45 -25.31
C LEU A 21 10.63 -16.57 -23.87
N LEU A 22 10.68 -15.46 -23.12
CA LEU A 22 11.08 -15.46 -21.71
C LEU A 22 10.15 -16.31 -20.85
N PHE A 23 8.85 -16.30 -21.14
CA PHE A 23 7.89 -17.17 -20.47
C PHE A 23 8.16 -18.66 -20.76
N LEU A 24 8.40 -19.04 -22.01
CA LEU A 24 8.72 -20.44 -22.35
C LEU A 24 10.03 -20.88 -21.70
N ILE A 25 11.05 -20.02 -21.69
CA ILE A 25 12.33 -20.28 -21.02
C ILE A 25 12.13 -20.42 -19.50
N SER A 26 11.31 -19.58 -18.88
CA SER A 26 11.07 -19.65 -17.43
C SER A 26 10.35 -20.94 -17.03
N ILE A 27 9.38 -21.42 -17.82
CA ILE A 27 8.74 -22.71 -17.60
C ILE A 27 9.74 -23.86 -17.72
N LEU A 28 10.58 -23.85 -18.76
CA LEU A 28 11.62 -24.86 -18.96
C LEU A 28 12.57 -24.91 -17.75
N LEU A 29 13.10 -23.75 -17.35
CA LEU A 29 13.97 -23.63 -16.19
C LEU A 29 13.26 -24.10 -14.91
N PHE A 30 12.01 -23.71 -14.70
CA PHE A 30 11.22 -24.11 -13.53
C PHE A 30 11.12 -25.63 -13.41
N ILE A 31 10.77 -26.33 -14.50
CA ILE A 31 10.64 -27.79 -14.54
C ILE A 31 11.96 -28.48 -14.15
N PHE A 32 13.09 -28.02 -14.66
CA PHE A 32 14.38 -28.69 -14.44
C PHE A 32 15.09 -28.26 -13.15
N THR A 33 14.97 -27.00 -12.75
CA THR A 33 15.77 -26.44 -11.63
C THR A 33 15.02 -26.41 -10.32
N LEU A 34 13.69 -26.17 -10.33
CA LEU A 34 12.94 -26.05 -9.09
C LEU A 34 12.95 -27.35 -8.27
N PRO A 35 12.76 -28.56 -8.84
CA PRO A 35 12.76 -29.79 -8.03
C PRO A 35 14.07 -29.98 -7.26
N ILE A 36 15.21 -29.67 -7.90
CA ILE A 36 16.54 -29.76 -7.28
C ILE A 36 16.69 -28.72 -6.18
N GLY A 37 16.35 -27.45 -6.48
CA GLY A 37 16.42 -26.37 -5.50
C GLY A 37 15.47 -26.56 -4.31
N PHE A 38 14.28 -27.13 -4.56
CA PHE A 38 13.27 -27.42 -3.55
C PHE A 38 13.72 -28.51 -2.59
N LEU A 39 14.24 -29.63 -3.12
CA LEU A 39 14.83 -30.69 -2.30
C LEU A 39 15.97 -30.17 -1.44
N TYR A 40 16.90 -29.41 -2.04
CA TYR A 40 17.99 -28.79 -1.29
C TYR A 40 17.48 -27.85 -0.18
N GLY A 41 16.48 -27.01 -0.48
CA GLY A 41 15.87 -26.10 0.47
C GLY A 41 15.24 -26.80 1.68
N ILE A 42 14.55 -27.93 1.45
CA ILE A 42 14.00 -28.77 2.52
C ILE A 42 15.11 -29.25 3.45
N PHE A 43 16.15 -29.89 2.90
CA PHE A 43 17.26 -30.41 3.70
C PHE A 43 18.02 -29.29 4.41
N HIS A 44 18.28 -28.17 3.73
CA HIS A 44 18.96 -27.02 4.32
C HIS A 44 18.18 -26.43 5.50
N GLY A 45 16.87 -26.23 5.35
CA GLY A 45 16.00 -25.74 6.43
C GLY A 45 15.98 -26.68 7.63
N LEU A 46 15.81 -27.98 7.37
CA LEU A 46 15.85 -29.04 8.39
C LEU A 46 17.19 -29.10 9.13
N LEU A 47 18.31 -29.05 8.41
CA LEU A 47 19.64 -29.15 9.01
C LEU A 47 20.03 -27.89 9.81
N LYS A 48 19.56 -26.70 9.41
CA LYS A 48 19.91 -25.43 10.07
C LYS A 48 19.03 -25.11 11.29
N LYS A 49 17.72 -25.38 11.21
CA LYS A 49 16.75 -24.99 12.25
C LYS A 49 15.66 -26.05 12.51
N GLY A 50 15.86 -27.30 12.06
CA GLY A 50 14.88 -28.37 12.24
C GLY A 50 13.52 -28.07 11.58
N ILE A 51 12.45 -28.49 12.24
CA ILE A 51 11.06 -28.31 11.76
C ILE A 51 10.71 -26.83 11.58
N VAL A 52 11.25 -25.93 12.43
CA VAL A 52 11.03 -24.49 12.32
C VAL A 52 11.60 -23.95 11.00
N GLY A 53 12.82 -24.34 10.64
CA GLY A 53 13.46 -23.94 9.38
C GLY A 53 12.73 -24.48 8.15
N LEU A 54 12.25 -25.73 8.22
CA LEU A 54 11.40 -26.30 7.18
C LEU A 54 10.11 -25.48 7.02
N GLY A 55 9.45 -25.12 8.13
CA GLY A 55 8.25 -24.29 8.13
C GLY A 55 8.48 -22.91 7.51
N GLU A 56 9.54 -22.20 7.92
CA GLU A 56 9.93 -20.90 7.33
C GLU A 56 10.16 -21.00 5.81
N TYR A 57 10.80 -22.09 5.35
CA TYR A 57 11.05 -22.32 3.93
C TYR A 57 9.77 -22.61 3.15
N LEU A 58 8.94 -23.54 3.63
CA LEU A 58 7.68 -23.89 2.98
C LEU A 58 6.70 -22.71 2.94
N LEU A 59 6.67 -21.88 3.99
CA LEU A 59 5.86 -20.67 4.01
C LEU A 59 6.27 -19.68 2.90
N LYS A 60 7.58 -19.47 2.68
CA LYS A 60 8.07 -18.63 1.58
C LYS A 60 7.63 -19.18 0.22
N ILE A 61 7.73 -20.49 0.02
CA ILE A 61 7.27 -21.13 -1.22
C ILE A 61 5.76 -20.97 -1.40
N ALA A 62 4.96 -21.15 -0.33
CA ALA A 62 3.52 -20.95 -0.38
C ALA A 62 3.14 -19.52 -0.78
N ILE A 63 3.78 -18.50 -0.20
CA ILE A 63 3.58 -17.09 -0.57
C ILE A 63 3.92 -16.86 -2.05
N SER A 64 5.03 -17.40 -2.55
CA SER A 64 5.41 -17.28 -3.96
C SER A 64 4.43 -17.97 -4.92
N ILE A 65 3.90 -19.14 -4.53
CA ILE A 65 2.85 -19.83 -5.30
C ILE A 65 1.56 -18.99 -5.31
N ASP A 66 1.22 -18.36 -4.18
CA ASP A 66 0.04 -17.50 -4.06
C ASP A 66 0.17 -16.27 -4.97
N GLN A 67 1.32 -15.59 -5.00
CA GLN A 67 1.62 -14.51 -5.94
C GLN A 67 1.53 -14.95 -7.41
N LEU A 68 2.11 -16.11 -7.74
CA LEU A 68 2.00 -16.68 -9.10
C LEU A 68 0.54 -16.95 -9.46
N GLY A 69 -0.25 -17.47 -8.51
CA GLY A 69 -1.68 -17.72 -8.67
C GLY A 69 -2.47 -16.43 -8.91
N ASN A 70 -2.14 -15.35 -8.20
CA ASN A 70 -2.77 -14.04 -8.37
C ASN A 70 -2.61 -13.53 -9.81
N VAL A 71 -1.41 -13.64 -10.38
CA VAL A 71 -1.14 -13.28 -11.78
C VAL A 71 -1.77 -14.26 -12.75
N GLY A 72 -1.52 -15.56 -12.57
CA GLY A 72 -1.91 -16.60 -13.52
C GLY A 72 -3.42 -16.78 -13.65
N MET A 73 -4.17 -16.56 -12.56
CA MET A 73 -5.62 -16.72 -12.52
C MET A 73 -6.38 -15.38 -12.52
N GLN A 74 -5.69 -14.24 -12.69
CA GLN A 74 -6.26 -12.89 -12.50
C GLN A 74 -7.61 -12.69 -13.20
N HIS A 75 -7.74 -13.13 -14.45
CA HIS A 75 -8.95 -12.90 -15.24
C HIS A 75 -10.13 -13.72 -14.70
N LEU A 76 -9.87 -14.96 -14.26
CA LEU A 76 -10.88 -15.84 -13.69
C LEU A 76 -11.32 -15.33 -12.31
N LEU A 77 -10.36 -14.99 -11.44
CA LEU A 77 -10.64 -14.44 -10.10
C LEU A 77 -11.40 -13.11 -10.19
N ASN A 78 -11.00 -12.23 -11.11
CA ASN A 78 -11.67 -10.94 -11.33
C ASN A 78 -13.12 -11.07 -11.83
N VAL A 79 -13.50 -12.20 -12.43
CA VAL A 79 -14.89 -12.47 -12.86
C VAL A 79 -15.68 -13.15 -11.76
N LEU A 80 -15.08 -14.12 -11.06
CA LEU A 80 -15.80 -14.96 -10.12
C LEU A 80 -15.87 -14.37 -8.70
N TRP A 81 -14.82 -13.71 -8.23
CA TRP A 81 -14.65 -13.39 -6.81
C TRP A 81 -14.99 -11.94 -6.45
N ILE A 82 -15.00 -11.02 -7.42
CA ILE A 82 -15.26 -9.60 -7.19
C ILE A 82 -16.43 -9.08 -8.02
N LYS A 83 -17.14 -8.10 -7.45
CA LYS A 83 -18.18 -7.33 -8.15
C LYS A 83 -17.55 -6.42 -9.19
N LYS A 84 -18.36 -5.95 -10.14
CA LYS A 84 -17.95 -4.94 -11.12
C LYS A 84 -17.42 -3.69 -10.40
N GLY A 85 -16.19 -3.30 -10.74
CA GLY A 85 -15.51 -2.16 -10.12
C GLY A 85 -14.80 -2.45 -8.81
N GLY A 86 -14.66 -3.72 -8.38
CA GLY A 86 -13.82 -4.10 -7.24
C GLY A 86 -12.31 -4.04 -7.52
N TYR A 87 -11.51 -4.14 -6.46
CA TYR A 87 -10.05 -4.17 -6.50
C TYR A 87 -9.57 -5.41 -7.27
N LYS A 88 -8.62 -5.24 -8.19
CA LYS A 88 -8.25 -6.28 -9.15
C LYS A 88 -7.20 -7.24 -8.60
N PHE A 89 -7.43 -8.53 -8.81
CA PHE A 89 -6.38 -9.55 -8.81
C PHE A 89 -5.46 -9.36 -10.01
N GLY A 90 -4.19 -9.75 -9.89
CA GLY A 90 -3.20 -9.70 -10.97
C GLY A 90 -1.92 -8.93 -10.67
N ASN A 91 -1.80 -8.29 -9.50
CA ASN A 91 -0.56 -7.65 -9.10
C ASN A 91 0.50 -8.71 -8.78
N ARG A 92 1.63 -8.69 -9.50
CA ARG A 92 2.70 -9.69 -9.39
C ARG A 92 3.43 -9.70 -8.05
N ASP A 93 3.36 -8.60 -7.30
CA ASP A 93 3.99 -8.48 -5.99
C ASP A 93 2.99 -8.85 -4.87
N GLU A 94 1.73 -9.15 -5.22
CA GLU A 94 0.64 -9.36 -4.27
C GLU A 94 0.11 -10.81 -4.31
N THR A 95 -0.21 -11.36 -3.15
CA THR A 95 -0.84 -12.68 -2.98
C THR A 95 -2.35 -12.63 -3.30
N ILE A 96 -2.98 -13.78 -3.60
CA ILE A 96 -4.45 -13.85 -3.72
C ILE A 96 -5.09 -13.44 -2.39
N SER A 97 -4.54 -13.91 -1.28
CA SER A 97 -5.08 -13.64 0.06
C SER A 97 -5.07 -12.13 0.39
N SER A 98 -4.03 -11.39 0.00
CA SER A 98 -3.96 -9.93 0.14
C SER A 98 -5.03 -9.22 -0.71
N ALA A 99 -5.12 -9.57 -2.00
CA ALA A 99 -6.10 -8.96 -2.90
C ALA A 99 -7.56 -9.29 -2.51
N LEU A 100 -7.80 -10.50 -1.96
CA LEU A 100 -9.07 -10.89 -1.38
C LEU A 100 -9.39 -10.05 -0.14
N GLY A 101 -8.43 -9.85 0.76
CA GLY A 101 -8.56 -9.01 1.95
C GLY A 101 -8.92 -7.56 1.63
N ARG A 102 -8.27 -6.96 0.62
CA ARG A 102 -8.63 -5.63 0.12
C ARG A 102 -10.07 -5.56 -0.38
N ASN A 103 -10.52 -6.57 -1.11
CA ASN A 103 -11.92 -6.64 -1.56
C ASN A 103 -12.90 -6.90 -0.41
N ASN A 104 -12.50 -7.62 0.63
CA ASN A 104 -13.27 -7.78 1.85
C ASN A 104 -13.45 -6.43 2.55
N GLN A 105 -12.35 -5.69 2.76
CA GLN A 105 -12.35 -4.34 3.33
C GLN A 105 -13.23 -3.36 2.54
N LEU A 106 -13.22 -3.47 1.21
CA LEU A 106 -14.03 -2.62 0.31
C LEU A 106 -15.49 -3.08 0.18
N GLY A 107 -15.86 -4.27 0.66
CA GLY A 107 -17.18 -4.86 0.47
C GLY A 107 -17.49 -5.27 -0.98
N THR A 108 -16.45 -5.46 -1.79
CA THR A 108 -16.53 -5.70 -3.23
C THR A 108 -16.48 -7.18 -3.62
N LEU A 109 -16.44 -8.10 -2.67
CA LEU A 109 -16.52 -9.54 -2.95
C LEU A 109 -17.89 -9.96 -3.49
N THR A 110 -17.90 -10.94 -4.40
CA THR A 110 -19.11 -11.69 -4.77
C THR A 110 -19.48 -12.66 -3.64
N LYS A 111 -20.64 -13.34 -3.76
CA LYS A 111 -20.99 -14.44 -2.84
C LYS A 111 -19.94 -15.55 -2.84
N PHE A 112 -19.38 -15.85 -4.02
CA PHE A 112 -18.36 -16.89 -4.15
C PHE A 112 -17.04 -16.44 -3.53
N GLY A 113 -16.56 -15.23 -3.83
CA GLY A 113 -15.37 -14.66 -3.18
C GLY A 113 -15.51 -14.59 -1.66
N GLY A 114 -16.69 -14.18 -1.15
CA GLY A 114 -16.98 -14.17 0.28
C GLY A 114 -17.07 -15.56 0.93
N ALA A 115 -17.37 -16.62 0.16
CA ALA A 115 -17.32 -17.99 0.68
C ALA A 115 -15.87 -18.47 0.82
N ILE A 116 -14.99 -18.10 -0.12
CA ILE A 116 -13.56 -18.38 -0.02
C ILE A 116 -12.92 -17.62 1.15
N ASP A 117 -13.25 -16.34 1.30
CA ASP A 117 -12.80 -15.51 2.42
C ASP A 117 -13.14 -16.16 3.77
N LYS A 118 -14.38 -16.63 3.94
CA LYS A 118 -14.81 -17.36 5.14
C LYS A 118 -14.10 -18.69 5.36
N LEU A 119 -13.76 -19.41 4.28
CA LEU A 119 -12.99 -20.65 4.38
C LEU A 119 -11.59 -20.37 4.93
N LEU A 120 -10.94 -19.32 4.43
CA LEU A 120 -9.62 -18.90 4.91
C LEU A 120 -9.68 -18.42 6.36
N ASP A 121 -10.70 -17.62 6.70
CA ASP A 121 -10.94 -17.15 8.08
C ASP A 121 -11.19 -18.30 9.08
N PHE A 122 -11.71 -19.43 8.61
CA PHE A 122 -11.88 -20.64 9.43
C PHE A 122 -10.54 -21.35 9.70
N LEU A 123 -9.61 -21.31 8.74
CA LEU A 123 -8.27 -21.90 8.89
C LEU A 123 -7.36 -21.03 9.78
N ASP A 124 -7.49 -19.71 9.63
CA ASP A 124 -6.71 -18.71 10.37
C ASP A 124 -7.57 -17.46 10.56
N LYS A 125 -7.69 -16.96 11.80
CA LYS A 125 -8.67 -15.92 12.11
C LYS A 125 -8.29 -14.61 11.41
N ASN A 126 -9.24 -14.02 10.67
CA ASN A 126 -9.04 -12.80 9.87
C ASN A 126 -7.92 -12.97 8.82
N HIS A 127 -7.76 -14.18 8.27
CA HIS A 127 -6.64 -14.53 7.40
C HIS A 127 -6.44 -13.53 6.26
N SER A 128 -7.51 -13.18 5.53
CA SER A 128 -7.41 -12.30 4.37
C SER A 128 -7.04 -10.87 4.76
N LEU A 129 -7.61 -10.36 5.85
CA LEU A 129 -7.31 -9.02 6.37
C LEU A 129 -5.86 -8.93 6.90
N ASN A 130 -5.40 -9.95 7.61
CA ASN A 130 -4.02 -10.03 8.11
C ASN A 130 -3.00 -10.22 6.98
N SER A 131 -3.44 -10.75 5.84
CA SER A 131 -2.60 -10.99 4.67
C SER A 131 -2.44 -9.78 3.75
N ILE A 132 -3.11 -8.65 4.03
CA ILE A 132 -2.97 -7.45 3.21
C ILE A 132 -1.53 -6.93 3.30
N ASP A 133 -0.82 -6.98 2.18
CA ASP A 133 0.53 -6.45 2.07
C ASP A 133 0.49 -4.99 1.59
N TYR A 134 0.98 -4.07 2.43
CA TYR A 134 1.04 -2.63 2.16
C TYR A 134 2.34 -2.21 1.45
N TYR A 135 3.29 -3.13 1.27
CA TYR A 135 4.59 -2.87 0.65
C TYR A 135 4.68 -3.29 -0.82
N ILE A 136 3.56 -3.75 -1.39
CA ILE A 136 3.44 -4.05 -2.82
C ILE A 136 3.58 -2.80 -3.68
N GLU A 137 4.05 -2.99 -4.91
CA GLU A 137 3.97 -1.98 -5.96
C GLU A 137 2.50 -1.57 -6.17
N PRO A 138 2.12 -0.28 -6.05
CA PRO A 138 0.72 0.12 -6.16
C PRO A 138 0.18 -0.13 -7.57
N SER A 139 -1.00 -0.75 -7.65
CA SER A 139 -1.75 -0.89 -8.90
C SER A 139 -2.53 0.40 -9.22
N ASP A 140 -3.21 0.43 -10.37
CA ASP A 140 -4.06 1.57 -10.76
C ASP A 140 -5.25 1.77 -9.79
N GLU A 141 -5.59 0.75 -8.99
CA GLU A 141 -6.61 0.80 -7.94
C GLU A 141 -6.13 1.43 -6.62
N ILE A 142 -4.86 1.79 -6.50
CA ILE A 142 -4.30 2.42 -5.30
C ILE A 142 -3.81 3.83 -5.62
N LEU A 143 -4.47 4.83 -5.02
CA LEU A 143 -4.02 6.21 -5.01
C LEU A 143 -2.91 6.35 -3.96
N ASP A 144 -1.65 6.23 -4.40
CA ASP A 144 -0.48 6.34 -3.52
C ASP A 144 -0.08 7.80 -3.29
N GLN A 145 -0.09 8.20 -2.03
CA GLN A 145 0.12 9.56 -1.56
C GLN A 145 1.14 9.59 -0.42
N LEU A 146 1.72 10.78 -0.24
CA LEU A 146 2.61 11.15 0.84
C LEU A 146 1.89 12.13 1.75
N VAL A 147 2.15 12.04 3.04
CA VAL A 147 1.63 12.98 4.02
C VAL A 147 2.73 13.38 4.99
N TRP A 148 2.80 14.67 5.27
CA TRP A 148 3.70 15.23 6.29
C TRP A 148 2.92 15.44 7.58
N ILE A 149 3.43 14.86 8.66
CA ILE A 149 2.83 14.90 10.00
C ILE A 149 3.59 15.92 10.83
N HIS A 150 2.87 16.96 11.24
CA HIS A 150 3.38 17.99 12.12
C HIS A 150 2.43 18.20 13.28
N ILE A 151 2.93 18.07 14.51
CA ILE A 151 2.13 18.11 15.73
C ILE A 151 2.70 19.17 16.66
N VAL A 152 1.81 20.03 17.18
CA VAL A 152 2.13 21.06 18.18
C VAL A 152 1.03 21.02 19.24
N ASP A 153 1.41 21.00 20.52
CA ASP A 153 0.48 20.96 21.66
C ASP A 153 -0.62 19.88 21.53
N GLN A 154 -0.23 18.67 21.11
CA GLN A 154 -1.13 17.54 20.85
C GLN A 154 -2.24 17.83 19.83
N LYS A 155 -1.94 18.69 18.84
CA LYS A 155 -2.81 18.98 17.70
C LYS A 155 -2.06 18.75 16.40
N LEU A 156 -2.72 18.10 15.45
CA LEU A 156 -2.17 17.81 14.12
C LEU A 156 -2.42 18.98 13.17
N LEU A 157 -1.37 19.41 12.47
CA LEU A 157 -1.49 20.39 11.40
C LEU A 157 -2.32 19.82 10.24
N ALA A 158 -3.32 20.58 9.81
CA ALA A 158 -4.12 20.31 8.63
C ALA A 158 -4.56 21.63 7.98
N TYR A 159 -5.28 21.52 6.87
CA TYR A 159 -5.98 22.65 6.28
C TYR A 159 -7.39 22.27 5.89
N ARG A 160 -8.27 23.27 5.83
CA ARG A 160 -9.59 23.16 5.21
C ARG A 160 -9.51 23.79 3.82
N PRO A 161 -9.61 23.01 2.73
CA PRO A 161 -9.62 23.57 1.39
C PRO A 161 -10.80 24.53 1.19
N LYS A 162 -10.59 25.60 0.42
CA LYS A 162 -11.64 26.59 0.12
C LYS A 162 -12.86 25.91 -0.51
N GLY A 163 -14.04 26.18 0.06
CA GLY A 163 -15.31 25.59 -0.40
C GLY A 163 -15.53 24.12 -0.03
N LYS A 164 -14.68 23.53 0.82
CA LYS A 164 -14.85 22.16 1.36
C LYS A 164 -15.12 22.19 2.85
N THR A 165 -15.90 21.23 3.33
CA THR A 165 -16.21 21.06 4.76
C THR A 165 -15.20 20.16 5.48
N GLY A 166 -14.61 19.20 4.76
CA GLY A 166 -13.62 18.28 5.31
C GLY A 166 -12.22 18.89 5.40
N PHE A 167 -11.40 18.35 6.29
CA PHE A 167 -9.99 18.71 6.45
C PHE A 167 -9.08 17.77 5.67
N MET A 168 -7.93 18.27 5.27
CA MET A 168 -6.89 17.51 4.58
C MET A 168 -5.55 17.74 5.27
N LEU A 169 -4.72 16.69 5.32
CA LEU A 169 -3.37 16.79 5.85
C LEU A 169 -2.40 17.33 4.79
N PRO A 170 -1.33 18.06 5.18
CA PRO A 170 -0.28 18.48 4.27
C PRO A 170 0.35 17.27 3.58
N GLY A 171 0.45 17.28 2.26
CA GLY A 171 0.95 16.12 1.55
C GLY A 171 1.02 16.30 0.04
N ALA A 172 1.32 15.22 -0.64
CA ALA A 172 1.50 15.19 -2.08
C ALA A 172 1.10 13.83 -2.66
N LYS A 173 0.75 13.78 -3.94
CA LYS A 173 0.78 12.52 -4.67
C LYS A 173 2.24 12.09 -4.85
N LYS A 174 2.55 10.80 -4.77
CA LYS A 174 3.90 10.33 -5.10
C LYS A 174 4.25 10.63 -6.55
N GLU A 175 5.49 11.08 -6.77
CA GLU A 175 6.02 11.33 -8.11
C GLU A 175 6.89 10.16 -8.58
N PRO A 176 6.63 9.60 -9.78
CA PRO A 176 7.46 8.53 -10.30
C PRO A 176 8.92 8.96 -10.38
N LYS A 177 9.84 8.09 -9.94
CA LYS A 177 11.30 8.28 -10.01
C LYS A 177 11.85 9.41 -9.11
N VAL A 178 11.03 10.03 -8.28
CA VAL A 178 11.48 10.99 -7.25
C VAL A 178 11.35 10.31 -5.89
N SER A 179 12.27 10.61 -4.96
CA SER A 179 12.18 10.07 -3.60
C SER A 179 11.06 10.75 -2.82
N ASP A 180 10.41 10.01 -1.91
CA ASP A 180 9.31 10.51 -1.09
C ASP A 180 9.70 11.81 -0.33
N ALA A 181 10.91 11.87 0.23
CA ALA A 181 11.41 13.06 0.93
C ALA A 181 11.57 14.28 0.01
N MET A 182 12.05 14.09 -1.23
CA MET A 182 12.17 15.17 -2.20
C MET A 182 10.81 15.67 -2.66
N THR A 183 9.89 14.75 -3.01
CA THR A 183 8.53 15.09 -3.42
C THR A 183 7.80 15.86 -2.32
N LEU A 184 7.85 15.40 -1.08
CA LEU A 184 7.26 16.12 0.05
C LEU A 184 7.92 17.48 0.27
N SER A 185 9.26 17.57 0.25
CA SER A 185 9.96 18.83 0.47
C SER A 185 9.61 19.89 -0.57
N GLU A 186 9.50 19.50 -1.84
CA GLU A 186 9.10 20.41 -2.93
C GLU A 186 7.64 20.87 -2.77
N LYS A 187 6.70 19.93 -2.59
CA LYS A 187 5.27 20.26 -2.52
C LYS A 187 4.88 21.00 -1.26
N ILE A 188 5.52 20.69 -0.13
CA ILE A 188 5.32 21.44 1.11
C ILE A 188 5.92 22.85 1.01
N LYS A 189 7.07 23.01 0.35
CA LYS A 189 7.62 24.35 0.07
C LYS A 189 6.67 25.20 -0.79
N GLU A 190 6.10 24.62 -1.83
CA GLU A 190 5.13 25.30 -2.71
C GLU A 190 3.81 25.64 -1.99
N GLY A 191 3.26 24.69 -1.22
CA GLY A 191 1.93 24.84 -0.62
C GLY A 191 1.90 25.51 0.75
N TRP A 192 3.00 25.46 1.51
CA TRP A 192 3.03 25.84 2.94
C TRP A 192 4.14 26.84 3.30
N ASN A 193 4.90 27.31 2.31
CA ASN A 193 5.96 28.31 2.45
C ASN A 193 7.05 27.96 3.50
N ILE A 194 7.31 26.67 3.70
CA ILE A 194 8.34 26.16 4.62
C ILE A 194 9.31 25.23 3.90
N ALA A 195 10.55 25.18 4.38
CA ALA A 195 11.56 24.25 3.89
C ALA A 195 11.70 23.08 4.87
N LEU A 196 11.35 21.87 4.44
CA LEU A 196 11.58 20.65 5.21
C LEU A 196 13.06 20.27 5.19
N ASP A 197 13.60 19.86 6.35
CA ASP A 197 14.96 19.33 6.44
C ASP A 197 14.96 17.85 6.09
N ILE A 198 15.47 17.53 4.89
CA ILE A 198 15.58 16.18 4.33
C ILE A 198 16.29 15.22 5.29
N SER A 199 17.30 15.68 6.03
CA SER A 199 18.10 14.83 6.92
C SER A 199 17.34 14.39 8.18
N SER A 200 16.24 15.08 8.50
CA SER A 200 15.42 14.84 9.69
C SER A 200 14.15 14.04 9.42
N PHE A 201 13.97 13.49 8.21
CA PHE A 201 12.79 12.71 7.88
C PHE A 201 12.70 11.42 8.70
N ILE A 202 11.59 11.26 9.41
CA ILE A 202 11.26 10.07 10.18
C ILE A 202 10.03 9.43 9.52
N TYR A 203 10.17 8.17 9.15
CA TYR A 203 9.05 7.37 8.66
C TYR A 203 8.11 7.03 9.82
N ILE A 204 6.81 7.27 9.64
CA ILE A 204 5.78 6.99 10.66
C ILE A 204 5.03 5.70 10.33
N GLY A 205 4.59 5.54 9.09
CA GLY A 205 3.74 4.40 8.72
C GLY A 205 3.12 4.52 7.33
N ILE A 206 2.48 3.43 6.91
CA ILE A 206 1.61 3.40 5.73
C ILE A 206 0.19 3.16 6.22
N PHE A 207 -0.73 4.02 5.78
CA PHE A 207 -2.14 3.98 6.16
C PHE A 207 -2.98 3.85 4.91
N GLU A 208 -3.91 2.90 4.90
CA GLU A 208 -4.68 2.62 3.70
C GLU A 208 -6.14 2.34 4.02
N ALA A 209 -7.01 3.03 3.29
CA ALA A 209 -8.45 2.88 3.43
C ALA A 209 -9.15 3.17 2.10
N ARG A 210 -10.46 2.93 2.07
CA ARG A 210 -11.32 3.32 0.97
C ARG A 210 -11.29 4.85 0.78
N GLY A 211 -11.20 5.32 -0.46
CA GLY A 211 -11.35 6.75 -0.75
C GLY A 211 -12.82 7.19 -0.70
N ASP A 212 -13.13 8.24 0.06
CA ASP A 212 -14.53 8.73 0.25
C ASP A 212 -15.23 9.13 -1.05
N SER A 213 -14.47 9.69 -2.00
CA SER A 213 -14.96 10.08 -3.33
C SER A 213 -14.50 9.14 -4.44
N ALA A 214 -13.90 7.99 -4.08
CA ALA A 214 -13.27 7.11 -5.04
C ALA A 214 -14.25 6.00 -5.50
N ALA A 215 -14.03 5.47 -6.71
CA ALA A 215 -14.84 4.36 -7.21
C ALA A 215 -14.74 3.15 -6.26
N PRO A 216 -15.74 2.24 -6.22
CA PRO A 216 -15.84 1.19 -5.20
C PRO A 216 -14.60 0.30 -4.98
N GLY A 217 -13.71 0.18 -5.97
CA GLY A 217 -12.48 -0.60 -5.92
C GLY A 217 -11.22 0.20 -5.62
N ILE A 218 -11.32 1.51 -5.37
CA ILE A 218 -10.16 2.40 -5.23
C ILE A 218 -9.81 2.61 -3.76
N LEU A 219 -8.56 2.36 -3.44
CA LEU A 219 -7.95 2.60 -2.14
C LEU A 219 -7.10 3.88 -2.17
N VAL A 220 -7.02 4.57 -1.04
CA VAL A 220 -6.07 5.65 -0.80
C VAL A 220 -5.02 5.11 0.16
N ARG A 221 -3.77 5.08 -0.28
CA ARG A 221 -2.61 4.71 0.54
C ARG A 221 -1.81 5.97 0.84
N LYS A 222 -1.55 6.24 2.12
CA LYS A 222 -0.74 7.37 2.58
C LYS A 222 0.50 6.86 3.28
N THR A 223 1.66 7.21 2.75
CA THR A 223 2.96 7.02 3.42
C THR A 223 3.26 8.29 4.22
N ALA A 224 3.30 8.14 5.55
CA ALA A 224 3.42 9.26 6.48
C ALA A 224 4.85 9.46 6.96
N TYR A 225 5.28 10.73 6.97
CA TYR A 225 6.58 11.16 7.46
C TYR A 225 6.46 12.36 8.38
N SER A 226 7.35 12.51 9.37
CA SER A 226 7.60 13.78 10.06
C SER A 226 9.01 14.28 9.75
N SER A 227 9.24 15.56 9.95
CA SER A 227 10.57 16.18 9.83
C SER A 227 10.61 17.55 10.51
N GLN A 228 11.82 18.04 10.78
CA GLN A 228 12.06 19.44 11.12
C GLN A 228 11.88 20.32 9.88
N TYR A 229 11.58 21.60 10.09
CA TYR A 229 11.42 22.58 9.01
C TYR A 229 11.97 23.96 9.40
N LYS A 230 12.16 24.81 8.39
CA LYS A 230 12.53 26.23 8.53
C LYS A 230 11.50 27.11 7.83
N GLY A 231 11.22 28.27 8.42
CA GLY A 231 10.25 29.25 7.93
C GLY A 231 9.00 29.32 8.81
N GLU A 232 8.04 30.12 8.38
CA GLU A 232 6.74 30.26 9.04
C GLU A 232 5.67 29.59 8.18
N ILE A 233 4.84 28.74 8.80
CA ILE A 233 3.80 28.00 8.11
C ILE A 233 2.72 28.98 7.63
N SER A 234 2.53 29.06 6.32
CA SER A 234 1.44 29.81 5.70
C SER A 234 0.95 29.11 4.44
N ILE A 235 -0.35 29.17 4.18
CA ILE A 235 -0.94 28.69 2.92
C ILE A 235 -1.58 29.87 2.20
N ASP A 236 -1.67 29.78 0.87
CA ASP A 236 -2.43 30.76 0.09
C ASP A 236 -3.90 30.79 0.56
N PRO A 237 -4.44 31.95 0.99
CA PRO A 237 -5.84 32.08 1.41
C PRO A 237 -6.86 31.66 0.34
N GLU A 238 -6.47 31.63 -0.94
CA GLU A 238 -7.31 31.11 -2.01
C GLU A 238 -7.42 29.57 -2.01
N LEU A 239 -6.42 28.87 -1.46
CA LEU A 239 -6.42 27.41 -1.38
C LEU A 239 -7.14 26.90 -0.12
N GLY A 240 -7.16 27.66 0.97
CA GLY A 240 -7.88 27.29 2.18
C GLY A 240 -7.41 28.02 3.44
N GLU A 241 -7.71 27.43 4.60
CA GLU A 241 -7.27 27.92 5.91
C GLU A 241 -6.57 26.82 6.72
N ILE A 242 -5.54 27.21 7.49
CA ILE A 242 -4.82 26.31 8.39
C ILE A 242 -5.69 25.99 9.59
N VAL A 243 -5.69 24.72 9.99
CA VAL A 243 -6.40 24.24 11.18
C VAL A 243 -5.53 23.28 11.98
N TRP A 244 -5.79 23.23 13.28
CA TRP A 244 -5.09 22.35 14.22
C TRP A 244 -6.09 21.34 14.77
N LEU A 245 -6.01 20.11 14.26
CA LEU A 245 -6.96 19.04 14.55
C LEU A 245 -6.66 18.37 15.88
N LYS A 246 -7.72 18.07 16.62
CA LYS A 246 -7.72 17.14 17.76
C LYS A 246 -8.37 15.83 17.34
N TYR A 247 -8.29 14.81 18.19
CA TYR A 247 -8.89 13.52 17.91
C TYR A 247 -10.39 13.61 17.65
N ARG A 248 -11.10 14.51 18.34
CA ARG A 248 -12.54 14.77 18.13
C ARG A 248 -12.90 15.19 16.69
N ASP A 249 -11.95 15.69 15.92
CA ASP A 249 -12.15 16.16 14.55
C ASP A 249 -12.10 15.01 13.52
N ARG A 250 -11.78 13.79 13.95
CA ARG A 250 -11.68 12.55 13.14
C ARG A 250 -12.88 12.30 12.22
N LYS A 251 -14.08 12.76 12.57
CA LYS A 251 -15.28 12.56 11.72
C LYS A 251 -15.27 13.40 10.43
N ASN A 252 -14.43 14.44 10.35
CA ASN A 252 -14.42 15.42 9.26
C ASN A 252 -13.20 15.29 8.34
N ILE A 253 -12.52 14.15 8.34
CA ILE A 253 -11.32 13.90 7.52
C ILE A 253 -11.48 12.62 6.70
N PRO A 254 -10.68 12.43 5.62
CA PRO A 254 -10.71 11.22 4.82
C PRO A 254 -10.45 9.93 5.62
N GLU A 255 -11.03 8.79 5.22
CA GLU A 255 -10.86 7.50 5.94
C GLU A 255 -9.39 7.13 6.18
N ALA A 256 -8.51 7.30 5.19
CA ALA A 256 -7.08 7.02 5.37
C ALA A 256 -6.43 7.94 6.42
N ASP A 257 -6.89 9.19 6.53
CA ASP A 257 -6.43 10.13 7.55
C ASP A 257 -6.99 9.82 8.93
N LYS A 258 -8.17 9.18 9.02
CA LYS A 258 -8.70 8.69 10.30
C LYS A 258 -7.78 7.66 10.93
N LEU A 259 -7.22 6.76 10.12
CA LEU A 259 -6.24 5.77 10.58
C LEU A 259 -4.97 6.44 11.12
N ILE A 260 -4.54 7.54 10.51
CA ILE A 260 -3.42 8.35 11.02
C ILE A 260 -3.78 8.95 12.38
N LEU A 261 -4.97 9.55 12.54
CA LEU A 261 -5.42 10.09 13.83
C LEU A 261 -5.54 9.02 14.92
N ASP A 262 -6.04 7.83 14.58
CA ASP A 262 -6.11 6.70 15.50
C ASP A 262 -4.72 6.30 15.97
N PHE A 263 -3.78 6.09 15.03
CA PHE A 263 -2.39 5.77 15.36
C PHE A 263 -1.72 6.85 16.24
N LEU A 264 -1.92 8.13 15.90
CA LEU A 264 -1.33 9.23 16.67
C LEU A 264 -1.94 9.34 18.08
N LYS A 265 -3.24 9.08 18.23
CA LYS A 265 -3.87 9.02 19.55
C LYS A 265 -3.36 7.83 20.37
N ASP A 266 -3.30 6.65 19.78
CA ASP A 266 -2.83 5.43 20.46
C ASP A 266 -1.33 5.53 20.83
N SER A 267 -0.61 6.46 20.20
CA SER A 267 0.78 6.83 20.51
C SER A 267 0.90 8.01 21.49
N ASP A 268 -0.20 8.46 22.11
CA ASP A 268 -0.27 9.62 23.02
C ASP A 268 0.23 10.96 22.41
N LEU A 269 0.18 11.09 21.07
CA LEU A 269 0.60 12.29 20.35
C LEU A 269 -0.56 13.27 20.08
N LEU A 270 -1.81 12.83 20.24
CA LEU A 270 -3.02 13.64 20.03
C LEU A 270 -4.00 13.54 21.21
N SER A 271 -4.66 14.67 21.48
CA SER A 271 -5.73 14.81 22.49
C SER A 271 -7.15 14.73 21.93
#